data_AF-X0WGZ4-F1
#
_entry.id   AF-X0WGZ4-F1
#
_cell.length_a   1.000
_cell.length_b   1.000
_cell.length_c   1.000
_cell.angle_alpha   90.00
_cell.angle_beta   90.00
_cell.angle_gamma   90.00
#
_symmetry.space_group_name_H-M   'P 1'
#
loop_
_entity.id
_entity.type
_entity.pdbx_description
1 polymer ?
#
loop_
_entity_poly.entity_id
_entity_poly.type
_entity_poly.pdbx_seq_one_letter_code
_entity_poly.pdbx_strand_id
1 'polypeptide(L)'
;MDDIKKRLEKIAQIKKNINKITQSQKEKSLKTVEVEVKIEEVVSGKFISTPFGESFIRENYFPQDYRCGDVELFQIFQSSAKTISSLARDDRLKEIDINKTIFLDTETTGLAGGAGTYIFLVGVGYFEGDQFCVRQYFMRDYNEERALLSALND
;
A
#
# COMPACT_ATOMS: atom_id res chain seq x y z
N MET A 1 48.91 -0.64 31.56
CA MET A 1 49.40 -0.26 30.22
C MET A 1 49.00 -1.26 29.13
N ASP A 2 49.07 -2.57 29.39
CA ASP A 2 48.84 -3.62 28.39
C ASP A 2 47.37 -3.74 27.89
N ASP A 3 46.39 -3.43 28.77
CA ASP A 3 44.95 -3.50 28.43
C ASP A 3 44.50 -2.38 27.47
N ILE A 4 45.04 -1.16 27.63
CA ILE A 4 44.70 -0.01 26.78
C ILE A 4 45.18 -0.26 25.34
N LYS A 5 46.36 -0.87 25.18
CA LYS A 5 46.94 -1.18 23.86
C LYS A 5 46.07 -2.20 23.11
N LYS A 6 45.61 -3.26 23.78
CA LYS A 6 44.68 -4.26 23.22
C LYS A 6 43.35 -3.65 22.80
N ARG A 7 42.80 -2.71 23.58
CA ARG A 7 41.54 -2.02 23.25
C ARG A 7 41.70 -1.13 22.01
N LEU A 8 42.83 -0.43 21.88
CA LEU A 8 43.13 0.40 20.71
C LEU A 8 43.29 -0.43 19.42
N GLU A 9 43.97 -1.58 19.50
CA GLU A 9 44.11 -2.51 18.37
C GLU A 9 42.76 -3.07 17.92
N LYS A 10 41.88 -3.40 18.87
CA LYS A 10 40.52 -3.87 18.57
C LYS A 10 39.68 -2.79 17.87
N ILE A 11 39.79 -1.54 18.31
CA ILE A 11 39.11 -0.40 17.67
C ILE A 11 39.63 -0.18 16.24
N ALA A 12 40.94 -0.27 16.03
CA ALA A 12 41.53 -0.12 14.70
C ALA A 12 41.06 -1.23 13.74
N GLN A 13 40.96 -2.47 14.23
CA GLN A 13 40.46 -3.60 13.44
C GLN A 13 38.98 -3.42 13.07
N ILE A 14 38.15 -2.95 14.01
CA ILE A 14 36.72 -2.69 13.76
C ILE A 14 36.56 -1.59 12.70
N LYS A 15 37.31 -0.48 12.80
CA LYS A 15 37.28 0.59 11.78
C LYS A 15 37.66 0.08 10.39
N LYS A 16 38.67 -0.80 10.30
CA LYS A 16 39.10 -1.40 9.04
C LYS A 16 38.02 -2.31 8.44
N ASN A 17 37.31 -3.06 9.27
CA ASN A 17 36.20 -3.92 8.83
C ASN A 17 35.01 -3.08 8.36
N ILE A 18 34.66 -2.00 9.07
CA ILE A 18 33.59 -1.07 8.66
C ILE A 18 33.90 -0.47 7.29
N ASN A 19 35.11 0.06 7.08
CA ASN A 19 35.49 0.65 5.79
C ASN A 19 35.41 -0.36 4.64
N LYS A 20 35.82 -1.62 4.86
CA LYS A 20 35.69 -2.70 3.86
C LYS A 20 34.23 -3.01 3.52
N ILE A 21 33.34 -3.00 4.50
CA ILE A 21 31.89 -3.19 4.29
C ILE A 21 31.33 -2.02 3.49
N THR A 22 31.67 -0.79 3.85
CA THR A 22 31.23 0.42 3.13
C THR A 22 31.73 0.43 1.68
N GLN A 23 32.99 0.05 1.42
CA GLN A 23 33.55 -0.04 0.07
C GLN A 23 32.90 -1.15 -0.76
N SER A 24 32.69 -2.33 -0.17
CA SER A 24 31.98 -3.45 -0.81
C SER A 24 30.53 -3.10 -1.15
N GLN A 25 29.87 -2.26 -0.36
CA GLN A 25 28.51 -1.77 -0.63
C GLN A 25 28.51 -0.72 -1.75
N LYS A 26 29.54 0.13 -1.82
CA LYS A 26 29.70 1.16 -2.86
C LYS A 26 29.95 0.54 -4.25
N GLU A 27 30.70 -0.56 -4.32
CA GLU A 27 30.95 -1.30 -5.57
C GLU A 27 29.79 -2.22 -5.99
N LYS A 28 28.95 -2.65 -5.04
CA LYS A 28 27.70 -3.38 -5.31
C LYS A 28 26.49 -2.49 -5.57
N SER A 29 26.67 -1.18 -5.65
CA SER A 29 25.66 -0.28 -6.20
C SER A 29 25.42 -0.67 -7.66
N LEU A 30 24.40 -1.51 -7.88
CA LEU A 30 23.79 -1.73 -9.19
C LEU A 30 23.66 -0.35 -9.86
N LYS A 31 24.12 -0.21 -11.10
CA LYS A 31 23.78 0.95 -11.91
C LYS A 31 22.28 0.89 -12.14
N THR A 32 21.50 1.48 -11.24
CA THR A 32 20.08 1.68 -11.41
C THR A 32 19.94 2.53 -12.66
N VAL A 33 19.32 1.97 -13.69
CA VAL A 33 18.85 2.78 -14.81
C VAL A 33 17.72 3.63 -14.23
N GLU A 34 18.05 4.83 -13.76
CA GLU A 34 17.09 5.86 -13.32
C GLU A 34 16.40 6.42 -14.57
N VAL A 35 15.54 5.62 -15.20
CA VAL A 35 14.47 6.19 -16.01
C VAL A 35 13.29 6.27 -15.07
N GLU A 36 12.99 7.49 -14.63
CA GLU A 36 11.76 7.78 -13.89
C GLU A 36 10.58 7.48 -14.82
N VAL A 37 9.82 6.43 -14.50
CA VAL A 37 8.63 6.03 -15.26
C VAL A 37 7.42 6.58 -14.53
N LYS A 38 6.58 7.34 -15.22
CA LYS A 38 5.37 7.90 -14.62
C LYS A 38 4.30 6.83 -14.44
N ILE A 39 3.42 7.03 -13.45
CA ILE A 39 2.40 6.03 -13.12
C ILE A 39 1.42 5.78 -14.28
N GLU A 40 1.07 6.82 -15.04
CA GLU A 40 0.16 6.72 -16.20
C GLU A 40 0.75 5.90 -17.36
N GLU A 41 2.07 5.67 -17.37
CA GLU A 41 2.73 4.83 -18.37
C GLU A 41 2.63 3.33 -18.05
N VAL A 42 2.38 2.98 -16.78
CA VAL A 42 2.40 1.59 -16.29
C VAL A 42 1.05 1.13 -15.74
N VAL A 43 0.25 2.05 -15.22
CA VAL A 43 -1.09 1.78 -14.69
C VAL A 43 -2.10 2.46 -15.60
N SER A 44 -3.01 1.69 -16.18
CA SER A 44 -4.17 2.28 -16.87
C SER A 44 -5.10 2.89 -15.83
N GLY A 45 -5.20 4.22 -15.85
CA GLY A 45 -6.00 5.02 -14.94
C GLY A 45 -6.28 6.40 -15.53
N LYS A 46 -6.78 7.32 -14.71
CA LYS A 46 -7.11 8.69 -15.11
C LYS A 46 -6.79 9.68 -13.99
N PHE A 47 -6.50 10.92 -14.37
CA PHE A 47 -6.42 12.02 -13.42
C PHE A 47 -7.81 12.57 -13.12
N ILE A 48 -8.03 12.93 -11.86
CA ILE A 48 -9.20 13.67 -11.41
C ILE A 48 -8.73 14.94 -10.72
N SER A 49 -9.40 16.06 -11.02
CA SER A 49 -9.09 17.35 -10.41
C SER A 49 -9.78 17.46 -9.05
N THR A 50 -9.03 17.87 -8.04
CA THR A 50 -9.54 18.17 -6.70
C THR A 50 -9.19 19.61 -6.31
N PRO A 51 -9.82 20.19 -5.26
CA PRO A 51 -9.45 21.51 -4.74
C PRO A 51 -7.97 21.64 -4.31
N PHE A 52 -7.25 20.53 -4.13
CA PHE A 52 -5.85 20.52 -3.68
C PHE A 52 -4.85 20.05 -4.75
N GLY A 53 -5.29 19.91 -6.00
CA GLY A 53 -4.46 19.40 -7.10
C GLY A 53 -5.06 18.16 -7.76
N GLU A 54 -4.31 17.55 -8.67
CA GLU A 54 -4.74 16.31 -9.34
C GLU A 54 -4.48 15.08 -8.46
N SER A 55 -5.37 14.09 -8.53
CA SER A 55 -5.15 12.75 -8.01
C SER A 55 -5.25 11.74 -9.15
N PHE A 56 -4.40 10.71 -9.15
CA PHE A 56 -4.46 9.61 -10.11
C PHE A 56 -5.29 8.46 -9.56
N ILE A 57 -6.27 8.00 -10.33
CA ILE A 57 -7.13 6.88 -9.94
C ILE A 57 -7.15 5.78 -11.00
N ARG A 58 -7.29 4.54 -10.55
CA ARG A 58 -7.58 3.38 -11.37
C ARG A 58 -8.89 2.75 -10.93
N GLU A 59 -9.71 2.34 -11.89
CA GLU A 59 -10.90 1.54 -11.64
C GLU A 59 -10.74 0.19 -12.35
N ASN A 60 -11.09 -0.88 -11.66
CA ASN A 60 -11.15 -2.22 -12.22
C ASN A 60 -12.48 -2.86 -11.88
N TYR A 61 -13.17 -3.37 -12.89
CA TYR A 61 -14.51 -3.94 -12.76
C TYR A 61 -14.44 -5.44 -12.92
N PHE A 62 -15.02 -6.16 -11.96
CA PHE A 62 -15.08 -7.61 -11.92
C PHE A 62 -16.52 -8.06 -12.16
N PRO A 63 -16.79 -8.89 -13.19
CA PRO A 63 -18.13 -9.37 -13.49
C PRO A 63 -18.64 -10.36 -12.44
N GLN A 64 -19.93 -10.67 -12.49
CA GLN A 64 -20.60 -11.58 -11.56
C GLN A 64 -19.96 -12.98 -11.49
N ASP A 65 -19.46 -13.47 -12.62
CA ASP A 65 -18.81 -14.78 -12.74
C ASP A 65 -17.30 -14.75 -12.45
N TYR A 66 -16.77 -13.62 -11.93
CA TYR A 66 -15.36 -13.51 -11.58
C TYR A 66 -14.99 -14.44 -10.42
N ARG A 67 -13.87 -15.15 -10.59
CA ARG A 67 -13.38 -16.15 -9.64
C ARG A 67 -12.02 -15.77 -9.07
N CYS A 68 -11.92 -15.84 -7.74
CA CYS A 68 -10.69 -15.81 -6.99
C CYS A 68 -10.28 -17.25 -6.67
N GLY A 69 -9.56 -17.90 -7.59
CA GLY A 69 -9.29 -19.33 -7.50
C GLY A 69 -10.58 -20.14 -7.62
N ASP A 70 -10.89 -20.93 -6.58
CA ASP A 70 -12.09 -21.78 -6.55
C ASP A 70 -13.36 -21.08 -6.02
N VAL A 71 -13.25 -19.81 -5.63
CA VAL A 71 -14.34 -19.04 -5.03
C VAL A 71 -14.83 -17.97 -6.00
N GLU A 72 -16.14 -17.90 -6.23
CA GLU A 72 -16.75 -16.78 -6.97
C GLU A 72 -16.84 -15.57 -6.05
N LEU A 73 -16.40 -14.41 -6.52
CA LEU A 73 -16.42 -13.19 -5.72
C LEU A 73 -17.83 -12.85 -5.21
N PHE A 74 -18.85 -13.09 -6.03
CA PHE A 74 -20.25 -12.83 -5.71
C PHE A 74 -20.86 -13.83 -4.72
N GLN A 75 -20.16 -14.90 -4.33
CA GLN A 75 -20.60 -15.79 -3.25
C GLN A 75 -20.67 -15.07 -1.89
N ILE A 76 -20.07 -13.89 -1.75
CA ILE A 76 -20.20 -13.09 -0.53
C ILE A 76 -21.67 -12.77 -0.18
N PHE A 77 -22.56 -12.64 -1.17
CA PHE A 77 -24.00 -12.43 -0.92
C PHE A 77 -24.70 -13.63 -0.28
N GLN A 78 -24.09 -14.82 -0.35
CA GLN A 78 -24.57 -16.03 0.32
C GLN A 78 -24.03 -16.13 1.76
N SER A 79 -23.09 -15.25 2.15
CA SER A 79 -22.52 -15.24 3.49
C SER A 79 -23.51 -14.68 4.51
N SER A 80 -23.58 -15.30 5.68
CA SER A 80 -24.46 -14.79 6.74
C SER A 80 -23.82 -13.57 7.42
N ALA A 81 -24.58 -12.49 7.60
CA ALA A 81 -24.16 -11.32 8.37
C ALA A 81 -23.71 -11.70 9.80
N LYS A 82 -24.33 -12.73 10.37
CA LYS A 82 -23.92 -13.31 11.66
C LYS A 82 -22.49 -13.89 11.63
N THR A 83 -22.11 -14.57 10.55
CA THR A 83 -20.74 -15.08 10.35
C THR A 83 -19.76 -13.92 10.27
N ILE A 84 -20.06 -12.89 9.48
CA ILE A 84 -19.21 -11.70 9.30
C ILE A 84 -19.02 -10.99 10.65
N SER A 85 -20.11 -10.73 11.38
CA SER A 85 -20.09 -10.15 12.72
C SER A 85 -19.25 -10.97 13.70
N SER A 86 -19.37 -12.30 13.68
CA SER A 86 -18.62 -13.18 14.57
C SER A 86 -17.12 -13.16 14.24
N LEU A 87 -16.75 -13.16 12.96
CA LEU A 87 -15.36 -13.13 12.50
C LEU A 87 -14.70 -11.79 12.85
N ALA A 88 -15.39 -10.69 12.60
CA ALA A 88 -14.93 -9.34 12.92
C ALA A 88 -14.97 -9.01 14.41
N ARG A 89 -15.66 -9.83 15.22
CA ARG A 89 -15.98 -9.57 16.64
C ARG A 89 -16.67 -8.23 16.82
N ASP A 90 -17.60 -7.93 15.91
CA ASP A 90 -18.33 -6.67 15.89
C ASP A 90 -19.83 -6.91 15.66
N ASP A 91 -20.61 -6.68 16.70
CA ASP A 91 -22.06 -6.86 16.71
C ASP A 91 -22.79 -5.87 15.80
N ARG A 92 -22.17 -4.74 15.44
CA ARG A 92 -22.75 -3.75 14.51
C ARG A 92 -22.92 -4.33 13.10
N LEU A 93 -22.18 -5.39 12.77
CA LEU A 93 -22.23 -6.05 11.46
C LEU A 93 -23.32 -7.14 11.35
N LYS A 94 -24.13 -7.37 12.40
CA LYS A 94 -25.21 -8.38 12.36
C LYS A 94 -26.27 -8.10 11.28
N GLU A 95 -26.41 -6.84 10.90
CA GLU A 95 -27.38 -6.36 9.90
C GLU A 95 -26.68 -5.71 8.71
N ILE A 96 -25.41 -6.06 8.43
CA ILE A 96 -24.67 -5.49 7.31
C ILE A 96 -25.33 -5.84 5.97
N ASP A 97 -25.57 -4.81 5.15
CA ASP A 97 -26.00 -4.95 3.77
C ASP A 97 -24.77 -4.86 2.86
N ILE A 98 -24.38 -5.97 2.26
CA ILE A 98 -23.20 -6.07 1.38
C ILE A 98 -23.32 -5.14 0.17
N ASN A 99 -24.53 -4.88 -0.34
CA ASN A 99 -24.74 -3.96 -1.46
C ASN A 99 -24.48 -2.49 -1.08
N LYS A 100 -24.45 -2.17 0.22
CA LYS A 100 -24.19 -0.84 0.76
C LYS A 100 -22.89 -0.79 1.56
N THR A 101 -22.01 -1.76 1.35
CA THR A 101 -20.75 -1.89 2.06
C THR A 101 -19.59 -1.49 1.17
N ILE A 102 -18.65 -0.76 1.76
CA ILE A 102 -17.34 -0.48 1.17
C ILE A 102 -16.30 -1.35 1.85
N PHE A 103 -15.45 -1.98 1.03
CA PHE A 103 -14.24 -2.68 1.45
C PHE A 103 -13.07 -1.70 1.28
N LEU A 104 -12.35 -1.40 2.37
CA LEU A 104 -11.29 -0.41 2.38
C LEU A 104 -9.97 -1.07 2.79
N ASP A 105 -8.92 -0.77 2.05
CA ASP A 105 -7.55 -1.15 2.38
C ASP A 105 -6.59 0.00 2.05
N THR A 106 -5.50 0.14 2.82
CA THR A 106 -4.53 1.22 2.63
C THR A 106 -3.11 0.69 2.63
N GLU A 107 -2.31 1.17 1.69
CA GLU A 107 -0.86 0.95 1.68
C GLU A 107 -0.15 2.22 2.13
N THR A 108 0.75 2.04 3.09
CA THR A 108 1.42 3.16 3.75
C THR A 108 2.94 3.01 3.69
N THR A 109 3.66 4.14 3.64
CA THR A 109 5.12 4.12 3.69
C THR A 109 5.59 3.67 5.07
N GLY A 110 6.36 2.59 5.14
CA GLY A 110 6.93 2.12 6.41
C GLY A 110 8.13 2.97 6.85
N LEU A 111 8.13 3.47 8.08
CA LEU A 111 9.34 3.96 8.75
C LEU A 111 9.74 2.98 9.86
N ALA A 112 11.04 2.95 10.16
CA ALA A 112 11.72 2.03 11.07
C ALA A 112 11.13 1.98 12.50
N GLY A 113 9.97 1.34 12.67
CA GLY A 113 9.38 1.00 13.97
C GLY A 113 7.88 1.31 14.20
N GLY A 114 7.09 1.77 13.21
CA GLY A 114 5.66 2.09 13.42
C GLY A 114 4.74 1.88 12.21
N ALA A 115 3.43 2.04 12.42
CA ALA A 115 2.42 2.12 11.35
C ALA A 115 2.77 3.30 10.42
N GLY A 116 2.61 3.12 9.11
CA GLY A 116 3.25 3.98 8.10
C GLY A 116 2.89 5.47 8.16
N THR A 117 3.75 6.31 7.58
CA THR A 117 3.68 7.78 7.72
C THR A 117 2.78 8.45 6.71
N TYR A 118 2.79 7.96 5.46
CA TYR A 118 1.97 8.51 4.37
C TYR A 118 1.20 7.39 3.69
N ILE A 119 -0.07 7.64 3.37
CA ILE A 119 -0.90 6.72 2.59
C ILE A 119 -0.60 6.96 1.12
N PHE A 120 0.15 6.07 0.49
CA PHE A 120 0.49 6.22 -0.92
C PHE A 120 -0.52 5.54 -1.85
N LEU A 121 -1.34 4.63 -1.32
CA LEU A 121 -2.44 4.01 -2.03
C LEU A 121 -3.63 3.77 -1.11
N VAL A 122 -4.83 4.12 -1.58
CA VAL A 122 -6.10 3.72 -0.97
C VAL A 122 -6.88 2.86 -1.94
N GLY A 123 -7.24 1.64 -1.53
CA GLY A 123 -8.11 0.74 -2.28
C GLY A 123 -9.53 0.76 -1.72
N VAL A 124 -10.51 0.98 -2.59
CA VAL A 124 -11.94 0.99 -2.28
C VAL A 124 -12.64 -0.03 -3.17
N GLY A 125 -13.20 -1.07 -2.56
CA GLY A 125 -14.03 -2.08 -3.23
C GLY A 125 -15.50 -1.88 -2.90
N TYR A 126 -16.39 -1.96 -3.89
CA TYR A 126 -17.84 -1.92 -3.68
C TYR A 126 -18.59 -2.64 -4.81
N PHE A 127 -19.79 -3.11 -4.49
CA PHE A 127 -20.71 -3.67 -5.49
C PHE A 127 -21.51 -2.55 -6.16
N GLU A 128 -21.54 -2.56 -7.49
CA GLU A 128 -22.33 -1.67 -8.33
C GLU A 128 -23.10 -2.51 -9.35
N GLY A 129 -24.40 -2.71 -9.10
CA GLY A 129 -25.24 -3.57 -9.93
C GLY A 129 -24.76 -5.03 -9.93
N ASP A 130 -24.41 -5.54 -11.10
CA ASP A 130 -23.91 -6.90 -11.34
C ASP A 130 -22.37 -6.98 -11.43
N GLN A 131 -21.68 -5.93 -10.98
CA GLN A 131 -20.21 -5.85 -10.98
C GLN A 131 -19.66 -5.48 -9.60
N PHE A 132 -18.41 -5.88 -9.35
CA PHE A 132 -17.62 -5.39 -8.23
C PHE A 132 -16.56 -4.43 -8.76
N CYS A 133 -16.58 -3.18 -8.31
CA CYS A 133 -15.60 -2.17 -8.67
C CYS A 133 -14.51 -2.11 -7.59
N VAL A 134 -13.25 -2.15 -8.01
CA VAL A 134 -12.11 -1.76 -7.18
C VAL A 134 -11.57 -0.45 -7.73
N ARG A 135 -11.73 0.62 -6.96
CA ARG A 135 -11.13 1.92 -7.22
C ARG A 135 -9.90 2.10 -6.34
N GLN A 136 -8.78 2.45 -6.96
CA GLN A 136 -7.52 2.71 -6.28
C GLN A 136 -7.13 4.16 -6.50
N TYR A 137 -6.77 4.86 -5.43
CA TYR A 137 -6.27 6.22 -5.42
C TYR A 137 -4.78 6.20 -5.12
N PHE A 138 -3.99 6.93 -5.91
CA PHE A 138 -2.53 6.93 -5.79
C PHE A 138 -2.00 8.31 -5.43
N MET A 139 -1.05 8.35 -4.50
CA MET A 139 -0.25 9.53 -4.19
C MET A 139 1.09 9.37 -4.92
N ARG A 140 1.34 10.19 -5.96
CA ARG A 140 2.56 10.07 -6.78
C ARG A 140 3.75 10.76 -6.12
N ASP A 141 3.48 11.80 -5.34
CA ASP A 141 4.44 12.55 -4.55
C ASP A 141 3.80 13.01 -3.23
N TYR A 142 4.61 13.26 -2.20
CA TYR A 142 4.17 13.56 -0.83
C TYR A 142 3.24 14.79 -0.72
N ASN A 143 3.34 15.75 -1.65
CA ASN A 143 2.45 16.92 -1.66
C ASN A 143 1.02 16.60 -2.14
N GLU A 144 0.79 15.42 -2.70
CA GLU A 144 -0.50 15.02 -3.28
C GLU A 144 -1.44 14.35 -2.26
N GLU A 145 -1.02 14.12 -1.01
CA GLU A 145 -1.86 13.46 0.00
C GLU A 145 -3.22 14.15 0.17
N ARG A 146 -3.24 15.49 0.17
CA ARG A 146 -4.51 16.26 0.26
C ARG A 146 -5.40 16.08 -0.97
N ALA A 147 -4.80 15.98 -2.16
CA ALA A 147 -5.55 15.73 -3.37
C ALA A 147 -6.16 14.33 -3.36
N LEU A 148 -5.38 13.32 -2.94
CA LEU A 148 -5.86 11.95 -2.76
C LEU A 148 -7.02 11.87 -1.76
N LEU A 149 -6.87 12.47 -0.57
CA LEU A 149 -7.91 12.42 0.46
C LEU A 149 -9.18 13.18 0.05
N SER A 150 -9.05 14.28 -0.70
CA SER A 150 -10.21 14.98 -1.25
C SER A 150 -10.93 14.11 -2.29
N ALA A 151 -10.18 13.49 -3.20
CA ALA A 151 -10.72 12.59 -4.21
C ALA A 151 -11.43 11.35 -3.60
N LEU A 152 -10.97 10.88 -2.45
CA LEU A 152 -11.61 9.78 -1.73
C LEU A 152 -12.94 10.18 -1.07
N ASN A 153 -13.10 11.47 -0.73
CA ASN A 153 -14.26 12.00 -0.04
C ASN A 153 -15.38 12.47 -1.00
N ASP A 154 -15.12 12.49 -2.30
CA ASP A 154 -16.07 12.84 -3.36
C ASP A 154 -16.91 11.62 -3.79
#